data_AF-A0A329I014-F1
#
_entry.id   AF-A0A329I014-F1
#
_cell.length_a   1.000
_cell.length_b   1.000
_cell.length_c   1.000
_cell.angle_alpha   90.00
_cell.angle_beta   90.00
_cell.angle_gamma   90.00
#
_symmetry.space_group_name_H-M   'P 1'
#
loop_
_entity.id
_entity.type
_entity.pdbx_description
1 polymer ?
#
loop_
_entity_poly.entity_id
_entity_poly.type
_entity_poly.pdbx_seq_one_letter_code
_entity_poly.pdbx_strand_id
1 'polypeptide(L)'
;MQSILAHLTEHAWLWEEPRNTVWSTLAVGVLGYLAEKALRLTIRLAKKLHSQASQNQWGIRAIARGFARRELMWTRKHRRDEVWISREVSRGHASLIIFLLWFGFWAIAVGMKESLYLTKGPLITSPMVTIVIALPMYLFEVLWIRHSGRAAKIIKYRKVRIWRWH
;
A
#
# COMPACT_ATOMS: atom_id res chain seq x y z
N MET A 1 44.67 8.58 -29.07
CA MET A 1 45.15 7.34 -28.40
C MET A 1 45.91 7.60 -27.10
N GLN A 2 46.42 8.82 -26.85
CA GLN A 2 47.11 9.18 -25.60
C GLN A 2 46.15 9.49 -24.41
N SER A 3 44.88 9.84 -24.66
CA SER A 3 43.92 10.18 -23.59
C SER A 3 43.35 8.98 -22.83
N ILE A 4 43.28 7.80 -23.45
CA ILE A 4 42.76 6.58 -22.81
C ILE A 4 43.80 5.96 -21.86
N LEU A 5 45.09 6.07 -22.21
CA LEU A 5 46.19 5.60 -21.38
C LEU A 5 46.38 6.46 -20.12
N ALA A 6 46.16 7.78 -20.22
CA ALA A 6 46.23 8.69 -19.07
C ALA A 6 45.15 8.40 -18.01
N HIS A 7 43.95 7.98 -18.43
CA HIS A 7 42.86 7.67 -17.51
C HIS A 7 43.02 6.30 -16.82
N LEU A 8 43.75 5.36 -17.46
CA LEU A 8 44.12 4.08 -16.83
C LEU A 8 45.25 4.23 -15.80
N THR A 9 46.12 5.23 -15.94
CA THR A 9 47.21 5.49 -14.99
C THR A 9 46.76 6.23 -13.72
N GLU A 10 45.63 6.95 -13.74
CA GLU A 10 45.07 7.59 -12.53
C GLU A 10 44.50 6.59 -11.51
N HIS A 11 44.31 5.33 -11.89
CA HIS A 11 43.92 4.24 -10.98
C HIS A 11 45.08 3.33 -10.56
N ALA A 12 46.33 3.71 -10.85
CA ALA A 12 47.50 2.95 -10.43
C ALA A 12 47.70 2.93 -8.90
N TRP A 13 47.12 3.90 -8.17
CA TRP A 13 47.18 3.95 -6.70
C TRP A 13 46.50 2.77 -5.98
N LEU A 14 45.63 2.03 -6.67
CA LEU A 14 45.01 0.80 -6.15
C LEU A 14 46.02 -0.36 -6.00
N TRP A 15 47.22 -0.24 -6.57
CA TRP A 15 48.22 -1.30 -6.64
C TRP A 15 49.54 -1.00 -5.90
N GLU A 16 49.67 0.17 -5.27
CA GLU A 16 50.94 0.58 -4.64
C GLU A 16 51.19 0.00 -3.23
N GLU A 17 50.21 -0.67 -2.61
CA GLU A 17 50.43 -1.36 -1.33
C GLU A 17 50.20 -2.88 -1.43
N PRO A 18 51.27 -3.72 -1.45
CA PRO A 18 51.15 -5.17 -1.50
C PRO A 18 50.47 -5.76 -0.26
N ARG A 19 50.39 -4.99 0.84
CA ARG A 19 49.68 -5.39 2.06
C ARG A 19 48.17 -5.32 1.89
N ASN A 20 47.64 -4.33 1.18
CA ASN A 20 46.19 -4.12 1.03
C ASN A 20 45.55 -5.01 -0.04
N THR A 21 46.32 -5.48 -1.02
CA THR A 21 45.86 -6.40 -2.09
C THR A 21 45.58 -7.81 -1.58
N VAL A 22 46.31 -8.30 -0.57
CA VAL A 22 46.04 -9.61 0.05
C VAL A 22 44.77 -9.56 0.91
N TRP A 23 44.57 -8.48 1.67
CA TRP A 23 43.36 -8.31 2.48
C TRP A 23 42.11 -8.08 1.63
N SER A 24 42.23 -7.34 0.52
CA SER A 24 41.10 -7.11 -0.39
C SER A 24 40.68 -8.39 -1.13
N THR A 25 41.62 -9.21 -1.58
CA THR A 25 41.32 -10.51 -2.21
C THR A 25 40.71 -11.51 -1.23
N LEU A 26 41.19 -11.57 0.01
CA LEU A 26 40.57 -12.37 1.07
C LEU A 26 39.16 -11.88 1.40
N ALA A 27 38.95 -10.56 1.51
CA ALA A 27 37.63 -9.98 1.76
C ALA A 27 36.63 -10.31 0.63
N VAL A 28 37.06 -10.20 -0.63
CA VAL A 28 36.23 -10.56 -1.80
C VAL A 28 35.90 -12.06 -1.80
N GLY A 29 36.86 -12.93 -1.47
CA GLY A 29 36.62 -14.38 -1.35
C GLY A 29 35.60 -14.74 -0.26
N VAL A 30 35.72 -14.11 0.92
CA VAL A 30 34.78 -14.32 2.04
C VAL A 30 33.39 -13.78 1.70
N LEU A 31 33.31 -12.59 1.10
CA LEU A 31 32.04 -12.00 0.65
C LEU A 31 31.37 -12.86 -0.43
N GLY A 32 32.14 -13.39 -1.39
CA GLY A 32 31.65 -14.31 -2.42
C GLY A 32 31.07 -15.59 -1.82
N TYR A 33 31.77 -16.20 -0.86
CA TYR A 33 31.31 -17.42 -0.18
C TYR A 33 30.04 -17.17 0.66
N LEU A 34 29.97 -16.04 1.37
CA LEU A 34 28.78 -15.65 2.14
C LEU A 34 27.59 -15.35 1.22
N ALA A 35 27.82 -14.65 0.10
CA ALA A 35 26.80 -14.36 -0.90
C ALA A 35 26.24 -15.66 -1.49
N GLU A 36 27.10 -16.63 -1.84
CA GLU A 36 26.67 -17.91 -2.39
C GLU A 36 25.87 -18.74 -1.37
N LYS A 37 26.30 -18.74 -0.11
CA LYS A 37 25.58 -19.43 0.97
C LYS A 37 24.22 -18.77 1.26
N ALA A 38 24.15 -17.45 1.22
CA ALA A 38 22.91 -16.69 1.33
C ALA A 38 21.96 -17.00 0.16
N LEU A 39 22.46 -17.06 -1.07
CA LEU A 39 21.68 -17.39 -2.28
C LEU A 39 21.08 -18.79 -2.20
N ARG A 40 21.85 -19.78 -1.72
CA ARG A 40 21.32 -21.14 -1.51
C ARG A 40 20.24 -21.19 -0.42
N LEU A 41 20.37 -20.38 0.64
CA LEU A 41 19.36 -20.29 1.70
C LEU A 41 18.08 -19.60 1.22
N THR A 42 18.19 -18.51 0.46
CA THR A 42 17.01 -17.82 -0.10
C THR A 42 16.24 -18.71 -1.08
N ILE A 43 16.94 -19.48 -1.93
CA ILE A 43 16.29 -20.44 -2.84
C ILE A 43 15.55 -21.54 -2.06
N ARG A 44 16.14 -22.07 -0.97
CA ARG A 44 15.49 -23.08 -0.12
C ARG A 44 14.25 -22.52 0.59
N LEU A 45 14.34 -21.28 1.10
CA LEU A 45 13.22 -20.60 1.74
C LEU A 45 12.11 -20.30 0.74
N ALA A 46 12.45 -19.82 -0.47
CA ALA A 46 11.48 -19.56 -1.52
C ALA A 46 10.71 -20.83 -1.93
N LYS A 47 11.41 -21.97 -2.08
CA LYS A 47 10.76 -23.27 -2.37
C LYS A 47 9.83 -23.71 -1.25
N LYS A 48 10.24 -23.55 0.02
CA LYS A 48 9.42 -23.91 1.20
C LYS A 48 8.17 -23.03 1.34
N LEU A 49 8.32 -21.73 1.10
CA LEU A 49 7.20 -20.78 1.08
C LEU A 49 6.25 -21.08 -0.09
N HIS A 50 6.77 -21.42 -1.27
CA HIS A 50 5.94 -21.80 -2.41
C HIS A 50 5.15 -23.09 -2.17
N SER A 51 5.77 -24.10 -1.55
CA SER A 51 5.08 -25.35 -1.18
C SER A 51 4.04 -25.14 -0.07
N GLN A 52 4.32 -24.28 0.91
CA GLN A 52 3.33 -23.93 1.95
C GLN A 52 2.19 -23.08 1.39
N ALA A 53 2.49 -22.17 0.47
CA ALA A 53 1.49 -21.35 -0.20
C ALA A 53 0.56 -22.22 -1.06
N SER A 54 1.07 -23.23 -1.79
CA SER A 54 0.25 -24.13 -2.60
C SER A 54 -0.65 -25.03 -1.75
N GLN A 55 -0.18 -25.55 -0.62
CA GLN A 55 -0.99 -26.33 0.33
C GLN A 55 -2.07 -25.46 1.00
N ASN A 56 -1.76 -24.20 1.35
CA ASN A 56 -2.70 -23.26 1.94
C ASN A 56 -3.75 -22.70 0.97
N GLN A 57 -3.64 -22.94 -0.35
CA GLN A 57 -4.65 -22.48 -1.31
C GLN A 57 -6.03 -23.03 -1.02
N TRP A 58 -6.15 -24.26 -0.50
CA TRP A 58 -7.43 -24.87 -0.16
C TRP A 58 -8.10 -24.19 1.03
N GLY A 59 -7.31 -23.86 2.06
CA GLY A 59 -7.77 -23.11 3.24
C GLY A 59 -8.19 -21.68 2.89
N ILE A 60 -7.37 -20.97 2.10
CA ILE A 60 -7.68 -19.60 1.64
C ILE A 60 -8.95 -19.60 0.77
N ARG A 61 -9.11 -20.57 -0.15
CA ARG A 61 -10.32 -20.72 -0.96
C ARG A 61 -11.55 -21.06 -0.10
N ALA A 62 -11.41 -21.85 0.96
CA ALA A 62 -12.51 -22.16 1.87
C ALA A 62 -12.96 -20.92 2.64
N ILE A 63 -12.01 -20.13 3.15
CA ILE A 63 -12.26 -18.86 3.84
C ILE A 63 -12.93 -17.86 2.89
N ALA A 64 -12.40 -17.69 1.68
CA ALA A 64 -13.00 -16.82 0.65
C ALA A 64 -14.44 -17.25 0.29
N ARG A 65 -14.68 -18.56 0.14
CA ARG A 65 -16.04 -19.10 -0.08
C ARG A 65 -16.96 -18.81 1.11
N GLY A 66 -16.46 -18.88 2.34
CA GLY A 66 -17.19 -18.51 3.55
C GLY A 66 -17.63 -17.04 3.55
N PHE A 67 -16.71 -16.13 3.23
CA PHE A 67 -17.01 -14.71 3.10
C PHE A 67 -18.02 -14.43 1.99
N ALA A 68 -17.85 -15.02 0.80
CA ALA A 68 -18.78 -14.88 -0.32
C ALA A 68 -20.19 -15.36 0.04
N ARG A 69 -20.32 -16.49 0.76
CA ARG A 69 -21.63 -16.98 1.23
C ARG A 69 -22.29 -16.02 2.22
N ARG A 70 -21.54 -15.51 3.20
CA ARG A 70 -22.05 -14.52 4.17
C ARG A 70 -22.52 -13.25 3.47
N GLU A 71 -21.74 -12.76 2.51
CA GLU A 71 -22.07 -11.59 1.71
C GLU A 71 -23.34 -11.81 0.87
N LEU A 72 -23.48 -12.98 0.23
CA LEU A 72 -24.69 -13.33 -0.52
C LEU A 72 -25.93 -13.39 0.38
N MET A 73 -25.83 -13.99 1.57
CA MET A 73 -26.93 -14.01 2.54
C MET A 73 -27.31 -12.61 2.99
N TRP A 74 -26.32 -11.77 3.29
CA TRP A 74 -26.55 -10.39 3.68
C TRP A 74 -27.25 -9.57 2.58
N THR A 75 -26.79 -9.69 1.33
CA THR A 75 -27.41 -9.04 0.17
C THR A 75 -28.84 -9.53 -0.04
N ARG A 76 -29.09 -10.84 0.09
CA ARG A 76 -30.45 -11.41 -0.02
C ARG A 76 -31.42 -10.82 1.01
N LYS A 77 -30.94 -10.55 2.24
CA LYS A 77 -31.74 -9.97 3.32
C LYS A 77 -32.14 -8.52 3.05
N HIS A 78 -31.23 -7.68 2.56
CA HIS A 78 -31.46 -6.23 2.42
C HIS A 78 -31.84 -5.77 1.00
N ARG A 79 -31.86 -6.65 -0.01
CA ARG A 79 -32.08 -6.26 -1.43
C ARG A 79 -33.40 -5.52 -1.72
N ARG A 80 -34.46 -5.79 -0.95
CA ARG A 80 -35.81 -5.23 -1.14
C ARG A 80 -36.10 -4.08 -0.17
N ASP A 81 -35.21 -3.83 0.79
CA ASP A 81 -35.41 -2.80 1.79
C ASP A 81 -34.92 -1.45 1.24
N GLU A 82 -35.82 -0.74 0.57
CA GLU A 82 -35.49 0.52 -0.10
C GLU A 82 -35.11 1.61 0.90
N VAL A 83 -35.73 1.62 2.07
CA VAL A 83 -35.44 2.56 3.15
C VAL A 83 -34.01 2.34 3.65
N TRP A 84 -33.63 1.08 3.88
CA TRP A 84 -32.27 0.75 4.30
C TRP A 84 -31.23 1.15 3.24
N ILE A 85 -31.50 0.84 1.96
CA ILE A 85 -30.59 1.18 0.85
C ILE A 85 -30.43 2.70 0.74
N SER A 86 -31.55 3.44 0.77
CA SER A 86 -31.54 4.91 0.72
C SER A 86 -30.74 5.50 1.88
N ARG A 87 -30.95 5.01 3.11
CA ARG A 87 -30.16 5.44 4.28
C ARG A 87 -28.67 5.17 4.12
N GLU A 88 -28.27 4.02 3.57
CA GLU A 88 -26.86 3.68 3.37
C GLU A 88 -26.22 4.56 2.28
N VAL A 89 -26.95 4.87 1.20
CA VAL A 89 -26.53 5.83 0.16
C VAL A 89 -26.37 7.24 0.75
N SER A 90 -27.35 7.72 1.52
CA SER A 90 -27.28 9.02 2.18
C SER A 90 -26.10 9.10 3.16
N ARG A 91 -25.83 8.04 3.93
CA ARG A 91 -24.63 7.96 4.79
C ARG A 91 -23.33 8.03 3.99
N GLY A 92 -23.28 7.34 2.85
CA GLY A 92 -22.17 7.43 1.90
C GLY A 92 -21.94 8.88 1.46
N HIS A 93 -22.98 9.55 0.96
CA HIS A 93 -22.88 10.96 0.56
C HIS A 93 -22.48 11.88 1.72
N ALA A 94 -23.05 11.72 2.90
CA ALA A 94 -22.69 12.50 4.08
C ALA A 94 -21.20 12.31 4.45
N SER A 95 -20.70 11.08 4.44
CA SER A 95 -19.27 10.81 4.70
C SER A 95 -18.35 11.42 3.63
N LEU A 96 -18.77 11.42 2.36
CA LEU A 96 -18.02 12.08 1.27
C LEU A 96 -17.99 13.59 1.45
N ILE A 97 -19.12 14.21 1.80
CA ILE A 97 -19.20 15.66 2.04
C ILE A 97 -18.29 16.05 3.21
N ILE A 98 -18.36 15.32 4.33
CA ILE A 98 -17.51 15.58 5.50
C ILE A 98 -16.03 15.39 5.14
N PHE A 99 -15.69 14.34 4.39
CA PHE A 99 -14.34 14.12 3.87
C PHE A 99 -13.84 15.30 3.03
N LEU A 100 -14.65 15.77 2.06
CA LEU A 100 -14.29 16.89 1.20
C LEU A 100 -14.16 18.22 1.96
N LEU A 101 -15.05 18.48 2.91
CA LEU A 101 -14.96 19.65 3.78
C LEU A 101 -13.67 19.60 4.62
N TRP A 102 -13.38 18.45 5.23
CA TRP A 102 -12.18 18.28 6.04
C TRP A 102 -10.91 18.38 5.21
N PHE A 103 -10.89 17.77 4.02
CA PHE A 103 -9.79 17.89 3.05
C PHE A 103 -9.59 19.35 2.62
N GLY A 104 -10.68 20.08 2.35
CA GLY A 104 -10.64 21.50 2.02
C GLY A 104 -10.05 22.34 3.15
N PHE A 105 -10.50 22.14 4.39
CA PHE A 105 -9.93 22.80 5.57
C PHE A 105 -8.45 22.46 5.76
N TRP A 106 -8.07 21.19 5.57
CA TRP A 106 -6.69 20.75 5.67
C TRP A 106 -5.81 21.38 4.58
N ALA A 107 -6.27 21.40 3.33
CA ALA A 107 -5.57 22.01 2.20
C ALA A 107 -5.39 23.52 2.39
N ILE A 108 -6.40 24.22 2.91
CA ILE A 108 -6.29 25.64 3.28
C ILE A 108 -5.30 25.83 4.43
N ALA A 109 -5.38 25.02 5.48
CA ALA A 109 -4.47 25.12 6.63
C ALA A 109 -3.01 24.86 6.25
N VAL A 110 -2.75 23.96 5.29
CA VAL A 110 -1.41 23.72 4.74
C VAL A 110 -1.00 24.83 3.77
N GLY A 111 -1.87 25.22 2.85
CA GLY A 111 -1.61 26.19 1.78
C GLY A 111 -1.52 27.66 2.24
N MET A 112 -2.22 28.05 3.32
CA MET A 112 -2.11 29.38 3.93
C MET A 112 -0.69 29.68 4.43
N LYS A 113 0.14 28.66 4.65
CA LYS A 113 1.56 28.85 5.02
C LYS A 113 2.44 29.26 3.82
N GLU A 114 2.07 28.86 2.60
CA GLU A 114 2.86 29.20 1.40
C GLU A 114 2.60 30.65 0.94
N SER A 115 1.40 31.20 1.19
CA SER A 115 1.01 32.54 0.74
C SER A 115 1.14 33.64 1.79
N LEU A 116 1.06 33.31 3.09
CA LEU A 116 1.21 34.26 4.19
C LEU A 116 2.44 33.89 5.01
N TYR A 117 3.47 34.74 4.95
CA TYR A 117 4.79 34.68 5.58
C TYR A 117 4.79 34.38 7.10
N LEU A 118 4.30 33.23 7.52
CA LEU A 118 4.35 32.71 8.89
C LEU A 118 5.48 31.69 8.98
N THR A 119 6.64 32.16 9.43
CA THR A 119 7.92 31.46 9.43
C THR A 119 7.93 30.17 10.25
N LYS A 120 6.92 29.91 11.10
CA LYS A 120 6.77 28.68 11.90
C LYS A 120 5.29 28.29 12.11
N GLY A 121 4.67 27.66 11.12
CA GLY A 121 3.33 27.07 11.27
C GLY A 121 3.37 25.73 12.05
N PRO A 122 2.43 25.47 12.98
CA PRO A 122 2.48 24.35 13.93
C PRO A 122 2.35 22.95 13.32
N LEU A 123 1.85 22.82 12.08
CA LEU A 123 1.64 21.51 11.45
C LEU A 123 2.92 20.92 10.83
N ILE A 124 3.77 21.73 10.19
CA ILE A 124 5.00 21.23 9.56
C ILE A 124 6.14 21.08 10.57
N THR A 125 6.12 21.87 11.65
CA THR A 125 7.09 21.72 12.75
C THR A 125 6.92 20.41 13.52
N SER A 126 5.75 19.78 13.46
CA SER A 126 5.51 18.47 14.05
C SER A 126 4.77 17.55 13.08
N PRO A 127 5.48 16.66 12.35
CA PRO A 127 4.83 15.70 11.44
C PRO A 127 3.80 14.82 12.15
N MET A 128 3.97 14.60 13.47
CA MET A 128 2.99 13.89 14.31
C MET A 128 1.64 14.61 14.37
N VAL A 129 1.64 15.94 14.52
CA VAL A 129 0.39 16.74 14.59
C VAL A 129 -0.33 16.72 13.24
N THR A 130 0.41 16.77 12.13
CA THR A 130 -0.18 16.66 10.79
C THR A 130 -0.85 15.31 10.57
N ILE A 131 -0.23 14.20 11.00
CA ILE A 131 -0.82 12.86 10.90
C ILE A 131 -2.10 12.76 11.73
N VAL A 132 -2.10 13.30 12.95
CA VAL A 132 -3.29 13.27 13.83
C VAL A 132 -4.44 14.09 13.24
N ILE A 133 -4.15 15.25 12.63
CA ILE A 133 -5.18 16.09 11.99
C ILE A 133 -5.69 15.46 10.68
N ALA A 134 -4.87 14.67 9.99
CA ALA A 134 -5.30 13.90 8.82
C ALA A 134 -6.09 12.63 9.19
N LEU A 135 -6.04 12.16 10.43
CA LEU A 135 -6.67 10.90 10.86
C LEU A 135 -8.21 10.88 10.69
N PRO A 136 -8.95 11.96 11.04
CA PRO A 136 -10.38 12.06 10.75
C PRO A 136 -10.69 11.94 9.25
N MET A 137 -9.84 12.50 8.39
CA MET A 137 -10.00 12.43 6.93
C MET A 137 -10.00 10.97 6.45
N TYR A 138 -9.00 10.20 6.84
CA TYR A 138 -8.90 8.78 6.50
C TYR A 138 -10.06 7.95 7.07
N LEU A 139 -10.54 8.30 8.27
CA LEU A 139 -11.69 7.64 8.87
C LEU A 139 -12.95 7.85 8.01
N PHE A 140 -13.20 9.07 7.54
CA PHE A 140 -14.34 9.36 6.66
C PHE A 140 -14.19 8.77 5.26
N GLU A 141 -12.97 8.68 4.73
CA GLU A 141 -12.68 7.97 3.48
C GLU A 141 -13.05 6.49 3.58
N VAL A 142 -12.60 5.81 4.65
CA VAL A 142 -12.91 4.39 4.88
C VAL A 142 -14.42 4.18 5.08
N LEU A 143 -15.09 5.07 5.83
CA LEU A 143 -16.54 5.03 5.98
C LEU A 143 -17.25 5.21 4.64
N TRP A 144 -16.81 6.17 3.83
CA TRP A 144 -17.37 6.42 2.51
C TRP A 144 -17.24 5.20 1.59
N ILE A 145 -16.06 4.61 1.50
CA ILE A 145 -15.81 3.40 0.69
C ILE A 145 -16.70 2.25 1.17
N ARG A 146 -16.83 2.08 2.49
CA ARG A 146 -17.65 1.01 3.09
C ARG A 146 -19.13 1.17 2.76
N HIS A 147 -19.71 2.36 2.95
CA HIS A 147 -21.13 2.61 2.70
C HIS A 147 -21.44 2.59 1.20
N SER A 148 -20.63 3.25 0.38
CA SER A 148 -20.79 3.27 -1.08
C SER A 148 -20.64 1.88 -1.69
N GLY A 149 -19.66 1.09 -1.22
CA GLY A 149 -19.45 -0.29 -1.67
C GLY A 149 -20.64 -1.20 -1.34
N ARG A 150 -21.24 -1.07 -0.16
CA ARG A 150 -22.45 -1.81 0.24
C ARG A 150 -23.65 -1.47 -0.64
N ALA A 151 -23.89 -0.18 -0.86
CA ALA A 151 -24.97 0.28 -1.72
C ALA A 151 -24.78 -0.19 -3.17
N ALA A 152 -23.58 -0.01 -3.73
CA ALA A 152 -23.25 -0.42 -5.09
C ALA A 152 -23.44 -1.92 -5.32
N LYS A 153 -23.05 -2.76 -4.35
CA LYS A 153 -23.25 -4.21 -4.41
C LYS A 153 -24.73 -4.59 -4.50
N ILE A 154 -25.58 -3.95 -3.70
CA ILE A 154 -27.03 -4.21 -3.72
C ILE A 154 -27.65 -3.73 -5.04
N ILE A 155 -27.28 -2.54 -5.53
CA ILE A 155 -27.76 -2.00 -6.81
C ILE A 155 -27.36 -2.91 -7.97
N LYS A 156 -26.10 -3.37 -8.00
CA LYS A 156 -25.61 -4.33 -9.00
C LYS A 156 -26.42 -5.63 -8.96
N TYR A 157 -26.69 -6.15 -7.77
CA TYR A 157 -27.52 -7.35 -7.60
C TYR A 157 -28.98 -7.15 -8.04
N ARG A 158 -29.55 -5.97 -7.84
CA ARG A 158 -30.90 -5.59 -8.29
C ARG A 158 -30.96 -5.57 -9.83
N LYS A 159 -29.98 -4.94 -10.49
CA LYS A 159 -29.88 -4.93 -11.97
C LYS A 159 -29.76 -6.34 -12.55
N VAL A 160 -28.89 -7.19 -12.03
CA VAL A 160 -28.68 -8.56 -12.57
C VAL A 160 -29.95 -9.43 -12.53
N ARG A 161 -30.86 -9.20 -11.57
CA ARG A 161 -32.09 -10.00 -11.45
C ARG A 161 -33.25 -9.48 -12.30
N ILE A 162 -33.34 -8.17 -12.56
CA ILE A 162 -34.33 -7.61 -13.50
C ILE A 162 -34.15 -8.25 -14.88
N TRP A 163 -32.91 -8.52 -15.30
CA TRP A 163 -32.60 -9.13 -16.60
C TRP A 163 -32.81 -10.66 -16.71
N ARG A 164 -33.08 -11.39 -15.61
CA ARG A 164 -33.28 -12.87 -15.65
C ARG A 164 -34.74 -13.30 -15.65
N TRP A 165 -35.68 -12.37 -15.54
CA TRP A 165 -37.11 -12.65 -15.44
C TRP A 165 -37.94 -11.71 -16.35
N HIS A 166 -37.31 -11.20 -17.40
CA HIS A 166 -37.95 -10.51 -18.50
C HIS A 166 -37.69 -11.28 -19.78
#